data_AF-A0A8S3D5M6-F1
#
_entry.id   AF-A0A8S3D5M6-F1
#
_cell.length_a   1.000
_cell.length_b   1.000
_cell.length_c   1.000
_cell.angle_alpha   90.00
_cell.angle_beta   90.00
_cell.angle_gamma   90.00
#
_symmetry.space_group_name_H-M   'P 1'
#
loop_
_entity.id
_entity.type
_entity.pdbx_description
1 polymer ?
#
loop_
_entity_poly.entity_id
_entity_poly.type
_entity_poly.pdbx_seq_one_letter_code
_entity_poly.pdbx_strand_id
1 'polypeptide(L)'
;SELGQTISNNKNIQISNLKSFPKLKGLPEVVVYALKILWQFGTLLVCLSQLPKPDFICVQNPPSIPAIFTTFLIAKLRGARLIIDWHNYGYSMLALKHGSKHWIVRLCERYEFLLGQFADINICVSNTFAKDLNVHLIKASVLYDKATNHFHIPTIEEKHKILMKMIAQYSYKQFEGKSTKSTRCTTEDEKNNIVYLPDRPVILVSSTSWSEDENFQLLFDALKNYATHETSNLPSIVCIVT
;
A
#
# COMPACT_ATOMS: atom_id res chain seq x y z
N SER A 1 -4.20 3.13 -15.78
CA SER A 1 -2.78 2.77 -15.80
C SER A 1 -2.56 1.77 -16.92
N GLU A 2 -1.37 1.77 -17.54
CA GLU A 2 -0.97 0.80 -18.57
C GLU A 2 -1.17 -0.66 -18.11
N LEU A 3 -0.85 -0.94 -16.84
CA LEU A 3 -1.10 -2.23 -16.19
C LEU A 3 -2.57 -2.68 -16.23
N GLY A 4 -3.51 -1.74 -16.05
CA GLY A 4 -4.94 -2.04 -16.12
C GLY A 4 -5.37 -2.49 -17.52
N GLN A 5 -4.80 -1.88 -18.56
CA GLN A 5 -5.05 -2.28 -19.96
C GLN A 5 -4.38 -3.61 -20.31
N THR A 6 -3.18 -3.87 -19.77
CA THR A 6 -2.50 -5.16 -19.94
C THR A 6 -3.31 -6.30 -19.34
N ILE A 7 -3.86 -6.12 -18.14
CA ILE A 7 -4.69 -7.13 -17.46
C ILE A 7 -6.00 -7.33 -18.22
N SER A 8 -6.69 -6.25 -18.62
CA SER A 8 -7.99 -6.36 -19.30
C SER A 8 -7.91 -7.01 -20.68
N ASN A 9 -6.78 -6.85 -21.38
CA ASN A 9 -6.62 -7.33 -22.75
C ASN A 9 -5.97 -8.72 -22.83
N ASN A 10 -5.57 -9.31 -21.70
CA ASN A 10 -4.92 -10.61 -21.67
C ASN A 10 -5.95 -11.75 -21.72
N LYS A 11 -5.91 -12.55 -22.78
CA LYS A 11 -6.84 -13.69 -22.99
C LYS A 11 -6.74 -14.78 -21.90
N ASN A 12 -5.63 -14.85 -21.18
CA ASN A 12 -5.43 -15.80 -20.09
C ASN A 12 -5.98 -15.29 -18.75
N ILE A 13 -6.49 -14.06 -18.70
CA ILE A 13 -7.04 -13.45 -17.49
C ILE A 13 -8.54 -13.29 -17.66
N GLN A 14 -9.30 -13.96 -16.80
CA GLN A 14 -10.74 -13.77 -16.68
C GLN A 14 -11.03 -12.97 -15.40
N ILE A 15 -11.68 -11.82 -15.56
CA ILE A 15 -12.07 -10.97 -14.43
C ILE A 15 -13.53 -11.26 -14.09
N SER A 16 -13.79 -11.67 -12.85
CA SER A 16 -15.14 -11.87 -12.32
C SER A 16 -15.39 -10.90 -11.17
N ASN A 17 -16.28 -9.94 -11.39
CA ASN A 17 -16.63 -8.93 -10.39
C ASN A 17 -17.65 -9.50 -9.40
N LEU A 18 -17.41 -9.30 -8.10
CA LEU A 18 -18.36 -9.66 -7.05
C LEU A 18 -19.49 -8.65 -6.95
N LYS A 19 -20.69 -9.12 -6.63
CA LYS A 19 -21.84 -8.25 -6.38
C LYS A 19 -21.63 -7.44 -5.10
N SER A 20 -21.74 -6.12 -5.21
CA SER A 20 -21.64 -5.21 -4.06
C SER A 20 -22.74 -5.46 -3.04
N PHE A 21 -22.41 -5.37 -1.76
CA PHE A 21 -23.40 -5.42 -0.68
C PHE A 21 -24.39 -4.24 -0.81
N PRO A 22 -25.71 -4.49 -0.73
CA PRO A 22 -26.71 -3.43 -0.83
C PRO A 22 -26.59 -2.41 0.32
N LYS A 23 -26.90 -1.14 0.04
CA LYS A 23 -26.94 -0.09 1.08
C LYS A 23 -28.19 -0.27 1.93
N LEU A 24 -28.02 -0.77 3.15
CA LEU A 24 -29.09 -0.88 4.14
C LEU A 24 -29.18 0.42 4.97
N LYS A 25 -30.39 0.91 5.22
CA LYS A 25 -30.65 2.07 6.09
C LYS A 25 -31.46 1.63 7.31
N GLY A 26 -31.23 2.28 8.46
CA GLY A 26 -32.04 2.10 9.67
C GLY A 26 -31.72 0.87 10.53
N LEU A 27 -30.62 0.16 10.26
CA LEU A 27 -30.16 -0.96 11.08
C LEU A 27 -28.95 -0.57 11.95
N PRO A 28 -28.76 -1.19 13.13
CA PRO A 28 -27.55 -1.03 13.93
C PRO A 28 -26.29 -1.45 13.14
N GLU A 29 -25.19 -0.73 13.34
CA GLU A 29 -23.93 -0.92 12.58
C GLU A 29 -23.40 -2.36 12.63
N VAL A 30 -23.45 -2.99 13.82
CA VAL A 30 -23.04 -4.39 14.02
C VAL A 30 -23.85 -5.37 13.16
N VAL A 31 -25.15 -5.14 13.02
CA VAL A 31 -26.02 -5.97 12.18
C VAL A 31 -25.66 -5.80 10.71
N VAL A 32 -25.41 -4.55 10.29
CA VAL A 32 -24.97 -4.25 8.92
C VAL A 32 -23.64 -4.96 8.60
N TYR A 33 -22.67 -4.94 9.52
CA TYR A 33 -21.42 -5.68 9.34
C TYR A 33 -21.62 -7.19 9.24
N ALA A 34 -22.43 -7.78 10.12
CA ALA A 34 -22.74 -9.21 10.07
C ALA A 34 -23.39 -9.61 8.74
N LEU A 35 -24.39 -8.84 8.28
CA LEU A 35 -25.05 -9.06 6.99
C LEU A 35 -24.08 -8.89 5.81
N LYS A 36 -23.17 -7.90 5.89
CA LYS A 36 -22.14 -7.68 4.87
C LYS A 36 -21.18 -8.87 4.77
N ILE A 37 -20.74 -9.41 5.91
CA ILE A 37 -19.88 -10.61 5.96
C ILE A 37 -20.61 -11.81 5.34
N LEU A 38 -21.87 -12.07 5.72
CA LEU A 38 -22.65 -13.18 5.17
C LEU A 38 -22.87 -13.03 3.66
N TRP A 39 -23.15 -11.81 3.19
CA TRP A 39 -23.28 -11.51 1.77
C TRP A 39 -21.98 -11.74 1.00
N GLN A 40 -20.85 -11.22 1.51
CA GLN A 40 -19.55 -11.42 0.89
C GLN A 40 -19.14 -12.89 0.87
N PHE A 41 -19.45 -13.63 1.94
CA PHE A 41 -19.23 -15.08 2.00
C PHE A 41 -20.03 -15.79 0.92
N GLY A 42 -21.35 -15.57 0.85
CA GLY A 42 -22.22 -16.23 -0.13
C GLY A 42 -21.86 -15.87 -1.58
N THR A 43 -21.62 -14.58 -1.86
CA THR A 43 -21.24 -14.13 -3.21
C THR A 43 -19.89 -14.69 -3.66
N LEU A 44 -18.90 -14.70 -2.77
CA LEU A 44 -17.59 -15.27 -3.07
C LEU A 44 -17.68 -16.79 -3.24
N LEU A 45 -18.44 -17.49 -2.39
CA LEU A 45 -18.65 -18.93 -2.47
C LEU A 45 -19.28 -19.32 -3.80
N VAL A 46 -20.35 -18.63 -4.22
CA VAL A 46 -21.01 -18.86 -5.51
C VAL A 46 -20.05 -18.58 -6.67
N CYS A 47 -19.34 -17.46 -6.64
CA CYS A 47 -18.38 -17.10 -7.69
C CYS A 47 -17.29 -18.17 -7.84
N LEU A 48 -16.63 -18.55 -6.74
CA LEU A 48 -15.56 -19.54 -6.76
C LEU A 48 -16.05 -20.95 -7.15
N SER A 49 -17.31 -21.28 -6.84
CA SER A 49 -17.90 -22.58 -7.21
C SER A 49 -18.22 -22.68 -8.71
N GLN A 50 -18.49 -21.56 -9.37
CA GLN A 50 -18.79 -21.51 -10.81
C GLN A 50 -17.54 -21.54 -11.70
N LEU A 51 -16.36 -21.23 -11.14
CA LEU A 51 -15.11 -21.28 -11.88
C LEU A 51 -14.65 -22.73 -12.15
N PRO A 52 -13.86 -22.98 -13.20
CA PRO A 52 -13.15 -24.25 -13.37
C PRO A 52 -12.32 -24.63 -12.14
N LYS A 53 -11.98 -25.92 -11.97
CA LYS A 53 -11.21 -26.36 -10.81
C LYS A 53 -9.84 -25.68 -10.82
N PRO A 54 -9.48 -24.90 -9.79
CA PRO A 54 -8.16 -24.31 -9.70
C PRO A 54 -7.16 -25.32 -9.11
N ASP A 55 -5.90 -25.23 -9.51
CA ASP A 55 -4.78 -25.88 -8.81
C ASP A 55 -4.35 -25.05 -7.58
N PHE A 56 -4.43 -23.72 -7.70
CA PHE A 56 -4.07 -22.77 -6.66
C PHE A 56 -5.14 -21.70 -6.51
N ILE A 57 -5.39 -21.28 -5.28
CA ILE A 57 -6.21 -20.12 -4.94
C ILE A 57 -5.32 -19.15 -4.17
N CYS A 58 -5.13 -17.95 -4.70
CA CYS A 58 -4.32 -16.91 -4.06
C CYS A 58 -5.24 -15.83 -3.49
N VAL A 59 -5.03 -15.47 -2.21
CA VAL A 59 -5.74 -14.40 -1.51
C VAL A 59 -4.75 -13.31 -1.14
N GLN A 60 -5.01 -12.09 -1.61
CA GLN A 60 -4.33 -10.91 -1.10
C GLN A 60 -5.05 -10.42 0.17
N ASN A 61 -4.33 -10.38 1.28
CA ASN A 61 -4.83 -9.96 2.57
C ASN A 61 -4.37 -8.54 2.89
N PRO A 62 -5.28 -7.58 3.20
CA PRO A 62 -6.75 -7.70 3.31
C PRO A 62 -7.51 -7.76 1.97
N PRO A 63 -8.78 -8.23 1.93
CA PRO A 63 -9.67 -8.54 3.07
C PRO A 63 -9.53 -9.96 3.62
N SER A 64 -9.42 -10.11 4.94
CA SER A 64 -9.32 -11.43 5.59
C SER A 64 -10.67 -12.09 5.84
N ILE A 65 -11.66 -11.33 6.33
CA ILE A 65 -13.03 -11.82 6.62
C ILE A 65 -13.98 -11.40 5.47
N PRO A 66 -14.76 -12.33 4.88
CA PRO A 66 -14.73 -13.79 5.03
C PRO A 66 -13.80 -14.48 4.01
N ALA A 67 -12.98 -13.74 3.28
CA ALA A 67 -12.30 -14.25 2.09
C ALA A 67 -11.37 -15.42 2.38
N ILE A 68 -10.55 -15.36 3.44
CA ILE A 68 -9.63 -16.44 3.82
C ILE A 68 -10.42 -17.71 4.14
N PHE A 69 -11.50 -17.62 4.94
CA PHE A 69 -12.32 -18.79 5.25
C PHE A 69 -13.00 -19.38 4.00
N THR A 70 -13.55 -18.52 3.14
CA THR A 70 -14.27 -18.96 1.94
C THR A 70 -13.34 -19.68 0.98
N THR A 71 -12.15 -19.12 0.77
CA THR A 71 -11.13 -19.70 -0.12
C THR A 71 -10.50 -20.96 0.47
N PHE A 72 -10.29 -21.01 1.78
CA PHE A 72 -9.91 -22.23 2.49
C PHE A 72 -10.92 -23.37 2.26
N LEU A 73 -12.22 -23.08 2.45
CA LEU A 73 -13.28 -24.07 2.25
C LEU A 73 -13.28 -24.59 0.80
N ILE A 74 -13.24 -23.69 -0.18
CA ILE A 74 -13.20 -24.07 -1.60
C ILE A 74 -11.92 -24.83 -1.94
N ALA A 75 -10.77 -24.43 -1.42
CA ALA A 75 -9.50 -25.12 -1.64
C ALA A 75 -9.58 -26.58 -1.16
N LYS A 76 -10.10 -26.80 0.05
CA LYS A 76 -10.30 -28.15 0.59
C LYS A 76 -11.32 -28.96 -0.21
N LEU A 77 -12.48 -28.40 -0.55
CA LEU A 77 -13.52 -29.10 -1.30
C LEU A 77 -13.09 -29.48 -2.72
N ARG A 78 -12.26 -28.66 -3.37
CA ARG A 78 -11.85 -28.86 -4.76
C ARG A 78 -10.46 -29.50 -4.90
N GLY A 79 -9.76 -29.73 -3.79
CA GLY A 79 -8.39 -30.23 -3.78
C GLY A 79 -7.41 -29.26 -4.45
N ALA A 80 -7.58 -27.95 -4.20
CA ALA A 80 -6.67 -26.90 -4.62
C ALA A 80 -5.77 -26.49 -3.44
N ARG A 81 -4.64 -25.83 -3.74
CA ARG A 81 -3.74 -25.29 -2.71
C ARG A 81 -4.06 -23.82 -2.44
N LEU A 82 -4.16 -23.46 -1.16
CA LEU A 82 -4.39 -22.08 -0.73
C LEU A 82 -3.07 -21.35 -0.53
N ILE A 83 -2.96 -20.18 -1.15
CA ILE A 83 -1.87 -19.22 -0.96
C ILE A 83 -2.45 -17.97 -0.32
N ILE A 84 -1.85 -17.51 0.78
CA ILE A 84 -2.17 -16.21 1.37
C ILE A 84 -0.97 -15.27 1.20
N ASP A 85 -1.24 -14.13 0.58
CA ASP A 85 -0.32 -13.03 0.35
C ASP A 85 -0.59 -11.91 1.37
N TRP A 86 0.28 -11.80 2.37
CA TRP A 86 0.14 -10.93 3.53
C TRP A 86 0.77 -9.56 3.25
N HIS A 87 -0.09 -8.56 3.05
CA HIS A 87 0.30 -7.15 2.89
C HIS A 87 0.07 -6.34 4.16
N ASN A 88 -1.07 -6.57 4.82
CA ASN A 88 -1.45 -5.96 6.09
C ASN A 88 -2.33 -6.92 6.90
N TYR A 89 -2.49 -6.62 8.19
CA TYR A 89 -3.46 -7.33 9.04
C TYR A 89 -4.84 -6.68 8.96
N GLY A 90 -5.86 -7.47 8.62
CA GLY A 90 -7.23 -6.99 8.58
C GLY A 90 -7.75 -6.59 9.97
N TYR A 91 -7.30 -7.27 11.03
CA TYR A 91 -7.68 -6.87 12.39
C TYR A 91 -7.09 -5.52 12.80
N SER A 92 -5.87 -5.20 12.36
CA SER A 92 -5.24 -3.90 12.63
C SER A 92 -6.00 -2.76 11.95
N MET A 93 -6.48 -2.96 10.71
CA MET A 93 -7.35 -1.98 10.04
C MET A 93 -8.66 -1.76 10.78
N LEU A 94 -9.22 -2.81 11.39
CA LEU A 94 -10.41 -2.70 12.24
C LEU A 94 -10.10 -2.00 13.58
N ALA A 95 -8.89 -2.22 14.12
CA ALA A 95 -8.42 -1.63 15.36
C ALA A 95 -8.29 -0.10 15.27
N LEU A 96 -8.00 0.45 14.10
CA LEU A 96 -7.96 1.90 13.88
C LEU A 96 -9.34 2.53 14.08
N LYS A 97 -10.40 1.84 13.65
CA LYS A 97 -11.79 2.33 13.75
C LYS A 97 -12.41 2.15 15.12
N HIS A 98 -12.21 1.00 15.76
CA HIS A 98 -12.90 0.64 17.00
C HIS A 98 -11.99 0.61 18.24
N GLY A 99 -10.68 0.78 18.06
CA GLY A 99 -9.68 0.62 19.11
C GLY A 99 -9.22 -0.82 19.28
N SER A 100 -7.93 -1.02 19.55
CA SER A 100 -7.29 -2.34 19.73
C SER A 100 -7.84 -3.16 20.89
N LYS A 101 -8.45 -2.51 21.90
CA LYS A 101 -9.05 -3.19 23.06
C LYS A 101 -10.46 -3.72 22.78
N HIS A 102 -11.06 -3.38 21.65
CA HIS A 102 -12.41 -3.80 21.32
C HIS A 102 -12.48 -5.31 21.11
N TRP A 103 -13.50 -5.98 21.67
CA TRP A 103 -13.60 -7.44 21.65
C TRP A 103 -13.70 -8.01 20.22
N ILE A 104 -14.37 -7.31 19.30
CA ILE A 104 -14.47 -7.69 17.89
C ILE A 104 -13.07 -7.71 17.25
N VAL A 105 -12.22 -6.74 17.56
CA VAL A 105 -10.86 -6.66 17.00
C VAL A 105 -10.04 -7.88 17.42
N ARG A 106 -10.09 -8.24 18.70
CA ARG A 106 -9.43 -9.46 19.22
C ARG A 106 -9.98 -10.76 18.60
N LEU A 107 -11.28 -10.79 18.32
CA LEU A 107 -11.90 -11.92 17.62
C LEU A 107 -11.39 -12.01 16.18
N CYS A 108 -11.34 -10.89 15.45
CA CYS A 108 -10.81 -10.82 14.09
C CYS A 108 -9.32 -11.18 14.02
N GLU A 109 -8.53 -10.71 14.99
CA GLU A 109 -7.11 -11.05 15.15
C GLU A 109 -6.93 -12.56 15.28
N ARG A 110 -7.66 -13.18 16.21
CA ARG A 110 -7.60 -14.62 16.42
C ARG A 110 -8.11 -15.40 15.21
N TYR A 111 -9.16 -14.94 14.54
CA TYR A 111 -9.63 -15.53 13.29
C TYR A 111 -8.54 -15.50 12.20
N GLU A 112 -7.90 -14.35 12.01
CA GLU A 112 -6.92 -14.12 10.95
C GLU A 112 -5.70 -15.02 11.14
N PHE A 113 -5.14 -15.09 12.35
CA PHE A 113 -4.00 -15.97 12.64
C PHE A 113 -4.35 -17.45 12.63
N LEU A 114 -5.50 -17.85 13.17
CA LEU A 114 -5.92 -19.27 13.14
C LEU A 114 -6.11 -19.77 11.71
N LEU A 115 -6.76 -18.98 10.84
CA LEU A 115 -6.95 -19.39 9.46
C LEU A 115 -5.69 -19.27 8.61
N GLY A 116 -4.81 -18.30 8.92
CA GLY A 116 -3.53 -18.16 8.27
C GLY A 116 -2.65 -19.41 8.39
N GLN A 117 -2.74 -20.13 9.50
CA GLN A 117 -2.01 -21.40 9.71
C GLN A 117 -2.45 -22.52 8.77
N PHE A 118 -3.66 -22.45 8.21
CA PHE A 118 -4.20 -23.50 7.34
C PHE A 118 -3.88 -23.31 5.86
N ALA A 119 -3.21 -22.22 5.47
CA ALA A 119 -2.75 -22.04 4.10
C ALA A 119 -1.57 -22.97 3.77
N ASP A 120 -1.56 -23.48 2.53
CA ASP A 120 -0.47 -24.33 2.04
C ASP A 120 0.81 -23.53 1.79
N ILE A 121 0.67 -22.25 1.44
CA ILE A 121 1.76 -21.32 1.20
C ILE A 121 1.37 -19.95 1.79
N ASN A 122 2.27 -19.35 2.55
CA ASN A 122 2.16 -17.97 2.98
C ASN A 122 3.32 -17.17 2.38
N ILE A 123 3.01 -16.01 1.79
CA ILE A 123 4.00 -15.04 1.31
C ILE A 123 3.73 -13.69 1.96
N CYS A 124 4.74 -12.87 2.17
CA CYS A 124 4.57 -11.57 2.81
C CYS A 124 5.55 -10.51 2.33
N VAL A 125 5.16 -9.24 2.46
CA VAL A 125 5.89 -8.08 1.91
C VAL A 125 7.26 -7.81 2.54
N SER A 126 7.55 -8.31 3.75
CA SER A 126 8.80 -7.98 4.43
C SER A 126 9.26 -9.03 5.45
N ASN A 127 10.56 -8.98 5.76
CA ASN A 127 11.19 -9.83 6.79
C ASN A 127 10.63 -9.58 8.20
N THR A 128 10.22 -8.35 8.52
CA THR A 128 9.60 -8.05 9.81
C THR A 128 8.22 -8.68 9.90
N PHE A 129 7.43 -8.60 8.82
CA PHE A 129 6.13 -9.25 8.73
C PHE A 129 6.25 -10.78 8.84
N ALA A 130 7.24 -11.39 8.16
CA ALA A 130 7.51 -12.83 8.25
C ALA A 130 7.82 -13.28 9.68
N LYS A 131 8.61 -12.48 10.43
CA LYS A 131 8.95 -12.77 11.83
C LYS A 131 7.72 -12.72 12.72
N ASP A 132 6.87 -11.71 12.52
CA ASP A 132 5.63 -11.55 13.29
C ASP A 132 4.65 -12.70 13.02
N LEU A 133 4.41 -13.04 11.75
CA LEU A 133 3.62 -14.22 11.36
C LEU A 133 4.15 -15.52 11.98
N ASN A 134 5.47 -15.68 12.07
CA ASN A 134 6.08 -16.87 12.64
C ASN A 134 5.83 -16.99 14.15
N VAL A 135 5.70 -15.88 14.89
CA VAL A 135 5.24 -15.89 16.30
C VAL A 135 3.84 -16.48 16.41
N HIS A 136 3.00 -16.27 15.40
CA HIS A 136 1.65 -16.82 15.27
C HIS A 136 1.59 -18.19 14.56
N LEU A 137 2.72 -18.90 14.47
CA LEU A 137 2.87 -20.21 13.84
C LEU A 137 2.62 -20.24 12.32
N ILE A 138 2.71 -19.08 11.66
CA ILE A 138 2.56 -18.94 10.22
C ILE A 138 3.94 -18.75 9.59
N LYS A 139 4.44 -19.77 8.89
CA LYS A 139 5.71 -19.68 8.16
C LYS A 139 5.47 -19.03 6.81
N ALA A 140 5.96 -17.81 6.63
CA ALA A 140 5.83 -17.07 5.38
C ALA A 140 7.18 -16.88 4.67
N SER A 141 7.15 -16.93 3.34
CA SER A 141 8.28 -16.55 2.49
C SER A 141 8.20 -15.07 2.13
N VAL A 142 9.31 -14.35 2.23
CA VAL A 142 9.31 -12.92 1.91
C VAL A 142 9.31 -12.71 0.40
N LEU A 143 8.32 -11.97 -0.09
CA LEU A 143 8.25 -11.46 -1.44
C LEU A 143 8.07 -9.95 -1.37
N TYR A 144 9.16 -9.22 -1.55
CA TYR A 144 9.14 -7.76 -1.52
C TYR A 144 8.35 -7.20 -2.70
N ASP A 145 7.57 -6.16 -2.43
CA ASP A 145 6.96 -5.36 -3.49
C ASP A 145 8.04 -4.74 -4.36
N LYS A 146 7.88 -4.88 -5.68
CA LYS A 146 8.80 -4.31 -6.66
C LYS A 146 8.09 -3.21 -7.43
N ALA A 147 8.70 -2.03 -7.45
CA ALA A 147 8.28 -0.95 -8.35
C ALA A 147 8.33 -1.43 -9.82
N THR A 148 7.39 -0.97 -10.64
CA THR A 148 7.41 -1.27 -12.07
C THR A 148 8.70 -0.75 -12.72
N ASN A 149 9.16 -1.39 -13.80
CA ASN A 149 10.43 -1.04 -14.45
C ASN A 149 10.46 0.40 -15.03
N HIS A 150 9.31 1.08 -15.10
CA HIS A 150 9.23 2.49 -15.50
C HIS A 150 9.72 3.45 -14.42
N PHE A 151 9.85 2.99 -13.17
CA PHE A 151 10.49 3.77 -12.13
C PHE A 151 12.01 3.62 -12.24
N HIS A 152 12.68 4.71 -12.61
CA HIS A 152 14.13 4.82 -12.58
C HIS A 152 14.56 6.02 -11.75
N ILE A 153 15.84 6.02 -11.34
CA ILE A 153 16.43 7.19 -10.71
C ILE A 153 16.53 8.27 -11.80
N PRO A 154 15.87 9.44 -11.63
CA PRO A 154 15.87 10.46 -12.66
C PRO A 154 17.29 11.01 -12.88
N THR A 155 17.62 11.25 -14.14
CA THR A 155 18.81 11.97 -14.58
C THR A 155 18.78 13.43 -14.09
N ILE A 156 19.90 14.15 -14.16
CA ILE A 156 19.95 15.54 -13.70
C ILE A 156 19.08 16.44 -14.57
N GLU A 157 18.99 16.16 -15.86
CA GLU A 157 18.14 16.84 -16.83
C GLU A 157 16.66 16.60 -16.52
N GLU A 158 16.27 15.36 -16.21
CA GLU A 158 14.91 15.03 -15.79
C GLU A 158 14.55 15.74 -14.48
N LYS A 159 15.45 15.75 -13.49
CA LYS A 159 15.23 16.48 -12.22
C LYS A 159 15.03 17.97 -12.48
N HIS A 160 15.89 18.59 -13.29
CA HIS A 160 15.77 20.00 -13.63
C HIS A 160 14.43 20.29 -14.33
N LYS A 161 14.06 19.49 -15.33
CA LYS A 161 12.80 19.63 -16.05
C LYS A 161 11.58 19.48 -15.16
N ILE A 162 11.59 18.51 -14.23
CA ILE A 162 10.50 18.31 -13.27
C ILE A 162 10.36 19.52 -12.36
N LEU A 163 11.46 20.01 -11.78
CA LEU A 163 11.44 21.18 -10.90
C LEU A 163 11.03 22.46 -11.64
N MET A 164 11.51 22.68 -12.86
CA MET A 164 11.08 23.78 -13.73
C MET A 164 9.58 23.71 -14.02
N LYS A 165 9.05 22.51 -14.30
CA LYS A 165 7.61 22.30 -14.48
C LYS A 165 6.83 22.60 -13.20
N MET A 166 7.34 22.18 -12.03
CA MET A 166 6.74 22.49 -10.73
C MET A 166 6.64 23.99 -10.47
N ILE A 167 7.67 24.76 -10.82
CA ILE A 167 7.68 26.22 -10.72
C ILE A 167 6.66 26.83 -11.68
N ALA A 168 6.77 26.51 -12.98
CA ALA A 168 6.01 27.19 -14.03
C ALA A 168 4.52 26.82 -14.04
N GLN A 169 4.18 25.55 -13.78
CA GLN A 169 2.80 25.07 -13.89
C GLN A 169 2.03 25.13 -12.57
N TYR A 170 2.73 24.94 -11.44
CA TYR A 170 2.08 24.82 -10.12
C TYR A 170 2.50 25.92 -9.14
N SER A 171 3.34 26.87 -9.57
CA SER A 171 3.76 28.04 -8.79
C SER A 171 4.43 27.69 -7.45
N TYR A 172 5.15 26.57 -7.39
CA TYR A 172 5.90 26.15 -6.21
C TYR A 172 7.19 26.97 -6.04
N LYS A 173 7.06 28.14 -5.39
CA LYS A 173 8.15 29.10 -5.15
C LYS A 173 9.35 28.52 -4.39
N GLN A 174 9.13 27.47 -3.60
CA GLN A 174 10.19 26.78 -2.86
C GLN A 174 11.25 26.15 -3.76
N PHE A 175 10.92 25.92 -5.04
CA PHE A 175 11.84 25.40 -6.05
C PHE A 175 12.45 26.49 -6.94
N GLU A 176 12.07 27.76 -6.81
CA GLU A 176 12.62 28.85 -7.63
C GLU A 176 14.12 29.02 -7.39
N GLY A 177 14.87 29.14 -8.50
CA GLY A 177 16.27 29.53 -8.47
C GLY A 177 16.46 31.04 -8.61
N LYS A 178 17.71 31.47 -8.74
CA LYS A 178 18.09 32.90 -8.86
C LYS A 178 17.80 33.49 -10.25
N SER A 179 17.71 32.62 -11.26
CA SER A 179 17.47 32.97 -12.67
C SER A 179 16.29 32.16 -13.24
N THR A 180 15.75 32.61 -14.37
CA THR A 180 14.63 31.96 -15.08
C THR A 180 14.95 30.57 -15.63
N LYS A 181 16.23 30.21 -15.77
CA LYS A 181 16.71 28.89 -16.17
C LYS A 181 17.30 28.09 -15.00
N SER A 182 16.96 28.48 -13.78
CA SER A 182 17.49 27.83 -12.58
C SER A 182 16.36 27.46 -11.63
N THR A 183 16.60 26.37 -10.93
CA THR A 183 15.79 25.89 -9.82
C THR A 183 16.60 26.06 -8.54
N ARG A 184 15.98 25.81 -7.39
CA ARG A 184 16.67 25.80 -6.09
C ARG A 184 17.79 24.74 -6.02
N CYS A 185 17.79 23.75 -6.93
CA CYS A 185 18.71 22.61 -6.93
C CYS A 185 19.69 22.56 -8.10
N THR A 186 19.32 23.10 -9.26
CA THR A 186 20.05 22.95 -10.53
C THR A 186 19.98 24.23 -11.36
N THR A 187 20.97 24.47 -12.20
CA THR A 187 20.99 25.57 -13.17
C THR A 187 21.46 25.06 -14.53
N GLU A 188 20.97 25.68 -15.59
CA GLU A 188 21.51 25.55 -16.94
C GLU A 188 22.70 26.50 -17.11
N ASP A 189 23.84 26.00 -17.58
CA ASP A 189 25.03 26.81 -17.91
C ASP A 189 24.93 27.44 -19.31
N GLU A 190 25.91 28.26 -19.69
CA GLU A 190 25.94 28.92 -21.01
C GLU A 190 26.08 27.95 -22.20
N LYS A 191 26.49 26.70 -21.93
CA LYS A 191 26.65 25.63 -22.91
C LYS A 191 25.44 24.69 -22.93
N ASN A 192 24.34 25.06 -22.27
CA ASN A 192 23.12 24.27 -22.09
C ASN A 192 23.32 22.96 -21.30
N ASN A 193 24.36 22.85 -20.47
CA ASN A 193 24.51 21.73 -19.55
C ASN A 193 23.78 22.03 -18.25
N ILE A 194 23.13 21.01 -17.70
CA ILE A 194 22.48 21.10 -16.39
C ILE A 194 23.49 20.69 -15.32
N VAL A 195 23.67 21.55 -14.31
CA VAL A 195 24.58 21.29 -13.19
C VAL A 195 23.87 21.50 -11.85
N TYR A 196 24.30 20.76 -10.82
CA TYR A 196 23.79 20.95 -9.47
C TYR A 196 24.37 22.21 -8.83
N LEU A 197 23.53 22.93 -8.09
CA LEU A 197 24.00 24.03 -7.25
C LEU A 197 24.73 23.49 -6.01
N PRO A 198 25.84 24.13 -5.57
CA PRO A 198 26.57 23.74 -4.36
C PRO A 198 25.74 23.87 -3.08
N ASP A 199 24.90 24.90 -3.00
CA ASP A 199 24.04 25.25 -1.86
C ASP A 199 22.60 24.70 -2.01
N ARG A 200 22.43 23.65 -2.82
CA ARG A 200 21.12 23.03 -3.04
C ARG A 200 20.57 22.39 -1.76
N PRO A 201 19.25 22.44 -1.52
CA PRO A 201 18.65 21.72 -0.43
C PRO A 201 18.66 20.21 -0.69
N VAL A 202 18.54 19.44 0.37
CA VAL A 202 18.12 18.04 0.30
C VAL A 202 16.62 18.03 0.02
N ILE A 203 16.22 17.32 -1.04
CA ILE A 203 14.80 17.06 -1.31
C ILE A 203 14.42 15.77 -0.59
N LEU A 204 13.51 15.87 0.37
CA LEU A 204 12.85 14.72 0.97
C LEU A 204 11.50 14.55 0.28
N VAL A 205 11.17 13.31 -0.10
CA VAL A 205 9.87 12.98 -0.67
C VAL A 205 9.25 11.91 0.20
N SER A 206 8.05 12.17 0.69
CA SER A 206 7.22 11.19 1.40
C SER A 206 5.88 11.10 0.70
N SER A 207 5.51 9.89 0.28
CA SER A 207 4.14 9.61 -0.12
C SER A 207 3.28 9.40 1.11
N THR A 208 2.07 9.93 1.10
CA THR A 208 1.06 9.68 2.13
C THR A 208 -0.32 9.59 1.49
N SER A 209 -1.07 8.56 1.89
CA SER A 209 -2.48 8.47 1.51
C SER A 209 -3.40 9.22 2.49
N TRP A 210 -2.81 9.87 3.50
CA TRP A 210 -3.50 10.48 4.66
C TRP A 210 -4.44 9.50 5.37
N SER A 211 -4.13 8.21 5.30
CA SER A 211 -4.91 7.16 5.94
C SER A 211 -4.63 7.09 7.44
N GLU A 212 -5.60 6.57 8.19
CA GLU A 212 -5.50 6.47 9.66
C GLU A 212 -4.37 5.54 10.13
N ASP A 213 -3.91 4.61 9.28
CA ASP A 213 -2.79 3.71 9.55
C ASP A 213 -1.41 4.40 9.41
N GLU A 214 -1.33 5.55 8.75
CA GLU A 214 -0.08 6.29 8.56
C GLU A 214 0.16 7.30 9.70
N ASN A 215 1.26 7.12 10.45
CA ASN A 215 1.67 8.09 11.47
C ASN A 215 2.62 9.15 10.89
N PHE A 216 2.05 10.13 10.18
CA PHE A 216 2.83 11.24 9.61
C PHE A 216 3.44 12.18 10.68
N GLN A 217 2.93 12.15 11.91
CA GLN A 217 3.46 12.93 13.02
C GLN A 217 4.92 12.58 13.30
N LEU A 218 5.32 11.32 13.10
CA LEU A 218 6.71 10.89 13.27
C LEU A 218 7.67 11.68 12.35
N LEU A 219 7.33 11.86 11.07
CA LEU A 219 8.14 12.65 10.14
C LEU A 219 8.15 14.12 10.55
N PHE A 220 7.00 14.67 10.93
CA PHE A 220 6.90 16.07 11.34
C PHE A 220 7.71 16.36 12.62
N ASP A 221 7.67 15.47 13.61
CA ASP A 221 8.47 15.57 14.84
C ASP A 221 9.96 15.45 14.54
N ALA A 222 10.35 14.57 13.61
CA ALA A 222 11.72 14.49 13.14
C ALA A 222 12.18 15.79 12.45
N LEU A 223 11.34 16.41 11.63
CA LEU A 223 11.63 17.70 10.97
C LEU A 223 11.71 18.86 11.98
N LYS A 224 10.87 18.87 13.02
CA LYS A 224 10.98 19.83 14.12
C LYS A 224 12.29 19.68 14.86
N ASN A 225 12.63 18.45 15.24
CA ASN A 225 13.91 18.16 15.88
C ASN A 225 15.07 18.58 15.00
N TYR A 226 15.00 18.32 13.69
CA TYR A 226 16.01 18.77 12.73
C TYR A 226 16.15 20.30 12.72
N ALA A 227 15.03 21.04 12.77
CA ALA A 227 15.04 22.50 12.77
C ALA A 227 15.55 23.12 14.08
N THR A 228 15.43 22.42 15.22
CA THR A 228 15.88 22.90 16.53
C THR A 228 17.31 22.50 16.87
N HIS A 229 17.95 21.63 16.08
CA HIS A 229 19.36 21.26 16.33
C HIS A 229 20.29 22.45 16.07
N GLU A 230 21.03 22.87 17.10
CA GLU A 230 21.94 24.03 17.08
C GLU A 230 23.25 23.82 16.29
N THR A 231 23.39 22.69 15.59
CA THR A 231 24.60 22.45 14.78
C THR A 231 24.53 23.24 13.47
N SER A 232 25.47 24.18 13.31
CA SER A 232 25.53 25.18 12.24
C SER A 232 25.79 24.64 10.82
N ASN A 233 25.83 23.32 10.62
CA ASN A 233 26.20 22.67 9.35
C ASN A 233 25.12 21.75 8.76
N LEU A 234 23.87 21.86 9.21
CA LEU A 234 22.78 21.06 8.64
C LEU A 234 22.33 21.62 7.27
N PRO A 235 22.18 20.79 6.23
CA PRO A 235 21.73 21.26 4.92
C PRO A 235 20.27 21.76 4.99
N SER A 236 19.92 22.72 4.14
CA SER A 236 18.51 23.09 3.95
C SER A 236 17.71 21.90 3.42
N ILE A 237 16.46 21.77 3.85
CA ILE A 237 15.56 20.69 3.41
C ILE A 237 14.35 21.30 2.70
N VAL A 238 13.96 20.69 1.58
CA VAL A 238 12.63 20.86 1.00
C VAL A 238 11.92 19.51 1.09
N CYS A 239 10.87 19.44 1.90
CA CYS A 239 10.06 18.24 2.06
C CYS A 239 8.84 18.31 1.15
N ILE A 240 8.68 17.30 0.30
CA ILE A 240 7.53 17.09 -0.58
C ILE A 240 6.69 15.98 0.02
N VAL A 241 5.42 16.28 0.26
CA VAL A 241 4.42 15.35 0.75
C VAL A 241 3.43 15.13 -0.38
N THR A 242 3.36 13.91 -0.91
CA THR A 242 2.54 13.56 -2.09
C THR A 242 1.38 12.67 -1.73
#